data_AF-A0A9W8D407-F1
#
_entry.id   AF-A0A9W8D407-F1
#
_cell.length_a   1.000
_cell.length_b   1.000
_cell.length_c   1.000
_cell.angle_alpha   90.00
_cell.angle_beta   90.00
_cell.angle_gamma   90.00
#
_symmetry.space_group_name_H-M   'P 1'
#
loop_
_entity.id
_entity.type
_entity.pdbx_description
1 polymer ?
#
loop_
_entity_poly.entity_id
_entity_poly.type
_entity_poly.pdbx_seq_one_letter_code
_entity_poly.pdbx_strand_id
1 'polypeptide(L)'
;MTLSLTRQVRRPVAVAVSALWRRRGLLRAYSAHTPDDKGPDVNVLMRTLPPKPEPPGRDDCCMSGCEYCVWDLYDEDMHEYQKHATAIREALEAKGMPVPQHLRPESLRDSVDPSMRAFLDMERQMEQRIKDQEDQEDS
;
A
#
# COMPACT_ATOMS: atom_id res chain seq x y z
N MET A 1 43.79 3.30 40.88
CA MET A 1 43.95 1.88 41.26
C MET A 1 42.97 1.57 42.38
N THR A 2 41.76 1.13 42.04
CA THR A 2 40.70 0.77 42.99
C THR A 2 40.17 -0.61 42.64
N LEU A 3 40.78 -1.58 43.31
CA LEU A 3 40.28 -2.86 43.84
C LEU A 3 38.97 -3.45 43.30
N SER A 4 39.14 -4.60 42.67
CA SER A 4 38.49 -5.88 43.01
C SER A 4 37.00 -6.08 42.74
N LEU A 5 36.76 -6.56 41.52
CA LEU A 5 35.90 -7.70 41.19
C LEU A 5 35.70 -8.67 42.37
N THR A 6 34.45 -8.84 42.82
CA THR A 6 34.04 -10.04 43.56
C THR A 6 33.10 -10.88 42.71
N ARG A 7 33.72 -11.92 42.15
CA ARG A 7 33.15 -13.11 41.55
C ARG A 7 32.82 -14.08 42.69
N GLN A 8 31.56 -14.46 42.92
CA GLN A 8 31.21 -15.68 43.67
C GLN A 8 29.73 -16.03 43.36
N VAL A 9 29.39 -16.81 42.33
CA VAL A 9 29.50 -18.28 42.14
C VAL A 9 28.29 -19.05 42.72
N ARG A 10 27.72 -19.92 41.86
CA ARG A 10 26.83 -21.11 42.08
C ARG A 10 25.31 -20.85 42.10
N ARG A 11 24.44 -21.68 41.53
CA ARG A 11 24.40 -22.72 40.46
C ARG A 11 22.91 -23.11 40.34
N PRO A 12 22.44 -23.70 39.23
CA PRO A 12 21.02 -23.79 38.88
C PRO A 12 20.32 -24.94 39.62
N VAL A 13 19.08 -24.71 40.07
CA VAL A 13 18.19 -25.80 40.46
C VAL A 13 17.12 -25.93 39.38
N ALA A 14 17.41 -26.76 38.39
CA ALA A 14 16.40 -27.30 37.49
C ALA A 14 15.51 -28.26 38.31
N VAL A 15 14.36 -27.78 38.78
CA VAL A 15 13.31 -28.65 39.30
C VAL A 15 12.42 -29.03 38.12
N ALA A 16 12.64 -30.24 37.63
CA ALA A 16 11.80 -30.91 36.65
C ALA A 16 10.37 -31.06 37.19
N VAL A 17 9.41 -30.35 36.59
CA VAL A 17 7.97 -30.61 36.75
C VAL A 17 7.39 -30.96 35.38
N SER A 18 7.95 -31.99 34.75
CA SER A 18 7.63 -32.40 33.37
C SER A 18 6.83 -33.70 33.28
N ALA A 19 6.17 -34.15 34.35
CA ALA A 19 5.74 -35.55 34.40
C ALA A 19 4.34 -35.85 35.00
N LEU A 20 3.36 -34.94 34.97
CA LEU A 20 2.01 -35.26 35.45
C LEU A 20 0.83 -34.56 34.74
N TRP A 21 1.00 -34.13 33.49
CA TRP A 21 -0.11 -33.60 32.65
C TRP A 21 -0.22 -34.32 31.31
N ARG A 22 -0.16 -35.66 31.35
CA ARG A 22 -0.29 -36.52 30.16
C ARG A 22 -1.44 -37.52 30.30
N ARG A 23 -2.60 -37.09 30.80
CA ARG A 23 -3.84 -37.89 30.83
C ARG A 23 -5.11 -37.03 30.80
N ARG A 24 -5.56 -36.67 29.59
CA ARG A 24 -6.97 -36.59 29.13
C ARG A 24 -6.99 -35.92 27.76
N GLY A 25 -6.95 -36.74 26.71
CA GLY A 25 -7.11 -36.29 25.34
C GLY A 25 -8.54 -35.85 25.08
N LEU A 26 -8.78 -34.54 25.12
CA LEU A 26 -9.91 -33.88 24.46
C LEU A 26 -9.71 -32.36 24.40
N LEU A 27 -8.57 -31.91 23.89
CA LEU A 27 -8.44 -30.55 23.37
C LEU A 27 -7.93 -30.68 21.95
N ARG A 28 -8.90 -30.77 21.04
CA ARG A 28 -8.71 -30.51 19.62
C ARG A 28 -7.98 -29.17 19.55
N ALA A 29 -6.70 -29.21 19.17
CA ALA A 29 -5.93 -28.02 18.93
C ALA A 29 -6.73 -27.16 17.95
N TYR A 30 -7.36 -26.10 18.45
CA TYR A 30 -7.87 -25.05 17.60
C TYR A 30 -6.61 -24.42 17.04
N SER A 31 -6.23 -24.86 15.85
CA SER A 31 -5.05 -24.37 15.16
C SER A 31 -5.29 -22.89 14.91
N ALA A 32 -4.78 -22.06 15.81
CA ALA A 32 -4.67 -20.63 15.60
C ALA A 32 -3.85 -20.48 14.31
N HIS A 33 -4.50 -20.00 13.27
CA HIS A 33 -3.87 -19.70 11.99
C HIS A 33 -2.85 -18.61 12.32
N THR A 34 -1.57 -18.97 12.35
CA THR A 34 -0.49 -17.98 12.42
C THR A 34 -0.55 -17.17 11.14
N PRO A 35 -0.63 -15.83 11.18
CA PRO A 35 -0.46 -15.03 9.98
C PRO A 35 0.90 -15.37 9.39
N ASP A 36 0.90 -15.97 8.20
CA ASP A 36 2.11 -16.30 7.45
C ASP A 36 3.00 -15.05 7.32
N ASP A 37 4.32 -15.18 7.47
CA ASP A 37 5.33 -14.15 7.16
C ASP A 37 5.33 -13.73 5.67
N LYS A 38 4.40 -14.27 4.87
CA LYS A 38 4.15 -13.91 3.49
C LYS A 38 3.07 -12.83 3.52
N GLY A 39 3.42 -11.64 3.06
CA GLY A 39 2.53 -10.47 3.00
C GLY A 39 1.15 -10.75 2.37
N PRO A 40 0.25 -9.76 2.40
CA PRO A 40 -1.18 -9.96 2.13
C PRO A 40 -1.43 -10.74 0.84
N ASP A 41 -2.31 -11.74 0.91
CA ASP A 41 -2.61 -12.56 -0.26
C ASP A 41 -3.39 -11.74 -1.30
N VAL A 42 -2.74 -11.47 -2.43
CA VAL A 42 -3.32 -10.80 -3.60
C VAL A 42 -4.68 -11.35 -4.04
N ASN A 43 -4.96 -12.65 -3.91
CA ASN A 43 -6.26 -13.21 -4.32
C ASN A 43 -7.36 -12.80 -3.34
N VAL A 44 -7.02 -12.70 -2.05
CA VAL A 44 -7.93 -12.18 -1.03
C VAL A 44 -8.21 -10.70 -1.31
N LEU A 45 -7.17 -9.88 -1.51
CA LEU A 45 -7.32 -8.46 -1.81
C LEU A 45 -8.16 -8.21 -3.05
N MET A 46 -7.94 -8.99 -4.12
CA MET A 46 -8.67 -8.86 -5.37
C MET A 46 -10.14 -9.29 -5.26
N ARG A 47 -10.47 -10.22 -4.35
CA ARG A 47 -11.86 -10.61 -4.06
C ARG A 47 -12.61 -9.57 -3.23
N THR A 48 -11.89 -8.81 -2.40
CA THR A 48 -12.45 -7.77 -1.53
C THR A 48 -12.42 -6.38 -2.13
N LEU A 49 -11.93 -6.23 -3.37
CA LEU A 49 -11.90 -4.94 -4.06
C LEU A 49 -13.34 -4.46 -4.30
N PRO A 50 -13.74 -3.29 -3.75
CA PRO A 50 -15.03 -2.70 -4.10
C PRO A 50 -15.13 -2.41 -5.60
N PRO A 51 -16.33 -2.47 -6.20
CA PRO A 51 -16.51 -2.03 -7.57
C PRO A 51 -16.14 -0.54 -7.70
N LYS A 52 -15.61 -0.14 -8.86
CA LYS A 52 -15.34 1.27 -9.14
C LYS A 52 -16.66 2.04 -9.08
N PRO A 53 -16.77 3.10 -8.26
CA PRO A 53 -18.00 3.89 -8.18
C PRO A 53 -18.25 4.60 -9.51
N GLU A 54 -19.53 4.76 -9.86
CA GLU A 54 -19.95 5.47 -11.05
C GLU A 54 -20.11 6.97 -10.73
N PRO A 55 -19.69 7.87 -11.64
CA PRO A 55 -19.83 9.29 -11.41
C PRO A 55 -21.33 9.67 -11.36
N PRO A 56 -21.74 10.55 -10.44
CA PRO A 56 -23.13 10.97 -10.33
C PRO A 56 -23.60 11.69 -11.61
N GLY A 57 -24.87 11.53 -11.93
CA GLY A 57 -25.50 12.17 -13.07
C GLY A 57 -25.60 13.68 -12.88
N ARG A 58 -25.81 14.41 -13.98
CA ARG A 58 -25.99 15.88 -13.92
C ARG A 58 -27.23 16.27 -13.10
N ASP A 59 -28.26 15.43 -13.15
CA ASP A 59 -29.54 15.66 -12.47
C ASP A 59 -29.50 15.30 -10.98
N ASP A 60 -28.48 14.53 -10.54
CA ASP A 60 -28.27 14.19 -9.12
C ASP A 60 -27.65 15.37 -8.34
N CYS A 61 -27.03 16.31 -9.06
CA CYS A 61 -26.49 17.52 -8.47
C CYS A 61 -27.60 18.56 -8.26
N CYS A 62 -28.04 18.72 -7.01
CA CYS A 62 -29.12 19.64 -6.65
C CYS A 62 -28.77 21.13 -6.86
N MET A 63 -27.49 21.49 -7.05
CA MET A 63 -26.98 22.85 -7.32
C MET A 63 -27.42 23.96 -6.34
N SER A 64 -28.07 23.60 -5.23
CA SER A 64 -28.68 24.54 -4.27
C SER A 64 -28.09 24.43 -2.86
N GLY A 65 -27.00 23.67 -2.70
CA GLY A 65 -26.31 23.50 -1.42
C GLY A 65 -26.99 22.52 -0.49
N CYS A 66 -27.15 21.26 -0.92
CA CYS A 66 -27.56 20.17 -0.02
C CYS A 66 -26.58 19.98 1.14
N GLU A 67 -27.07 19.43 2.25
CA GLU A 67 -26.26 19.10 3.43
C GLU A 67 -25.10 18.14 3.11
N TYR A 68 -25.31 17.21 2.16
CA TYR A 68 -24.28 16.34 1.61
C TYR A 68 -24.21 16.51 0.09
N CYS A 69 -23.03 16.85 -0.43
CA CYS A 69 -22.81 16.92 -1.86
C CYS A 69 -22.62 15.50 -2.42
N VAL A 70 -23.35 15.16 -3.48
CA VAL A 70 -23.20 13.86 -4.16
C VAL A 70 -21.77 13.65 -4.69
N TRP A 71 -21.10 14.74 -5.08
CA TRP A 71 -19.70 14.71 -5.52
C TRP A 71 -18.74 14.41 -4.37
N ASP A 72 -19.01 14.92 -3.17
CA ASP A 72 -18.17 14.63 -2.01
C ASP A 72 -18.27 13.14 -1.62
N LEU A 73 -19.49 12.58 -1.63
CA LEU A 73 -19.70 11.15 -1.40
C LEU A 73 -19.02 10.29 -2.47
N TYR A 74 -19.14 10.68 -3.74
CA TYR A 74 -18.46 10.00 -4.84
C TYR A 74 -16.93 10.06 -4.68
N ASP A 75 -16.38 11.21 -4.29
CA ASP A 75 -14.94 11.37 -4.08
C ASP A 75 -14.44 10.53 -2.89
N GLU A 76 -15.24 10.40 -1.82
CA GLU A 76 -14.96 9.50 -0.69
C GLU A 76 -14.91 8.04 -1.14
N ASP A 77 -15.94 7.58 -1.86
CA ASP A 77 -16.03 6.22 -2.40
C ASP A 77 -14.88 5.94 -3.38
N MET A 78 -14.56 6.91 -4.25
CA MET A 78 -13.44 6.85 -5.18
C MET A 78 -12.10 6.76 -4.44
N HIS A 79 -11.93 7.51 -3.37
CA HIS A 79 -10.71 7.50 -2.57
C HIS A 79 -10.53 6.15 -1.87
N GLU A 80 -11.60 5.55 -1.34
CA GLU A 80 -11.56 4.19 -0.79
C GLU A 80 -11.19 3.16 -1.87
N TYR A 81 -11.86 3.21 -3.04
CA TYR A 81 -11.52 2.35 -4.18
C TYR A 81 -10.04 2.49 -4.58
N GLN A 82 -9.53 3.71 -4.68
CA GLN A 82 -8.12 3.97 -5.01
C GLN A 82 -7.16 3.37 -3.99
N LYS A 83 -7.44 3.48 -2.68
CA LYS A 83 -6.62 2.84 -1.63
C LYS A 83 -6.56 1.33 -1.77
N HIS A 84 -7.69 0.69 -2.06
CA HIS A 84 -7.72 -0.75 -2.31
C HIS A 84 -6.96 -1.13 -3.58
N ALA A 85 -7.13 -0.34 -4.66
CA ALA A 85 -6.42 -0.54 -5.92
C ALA A 85 -4.90 -0.39 -5.77
N THR A 86 -4.41 0.57 -4.99
CA THR A 86 -2.97 0.75 -4.74
C THR A 86 -2.41 -0.42 -3.94
N ALA A 87 -3.10 -0.87 -2.89
CA ALA A 87 -2.67 -2.02 -2.10
C ALA A 87 -2.57 -3.31 -2.93
N ILE A 88 -3.53 -3.55 -3.83
CA ILE A 88 -3.48 -4.70 -4.76
C ILE A 88 -2.30 -4.56 -5.71
N ARG A 89 -2.09 -3.37 -6.27
CA ARG A 89 -0.98 -3.11 -7.19
C ARG A 89 0.37 -3.39 -6.54
N GLU A 90 0.62 -2.85 -5.35
CA GLU A 90 1.86 -3.08 -4.61
C GLU A 90 2.07 -4.57 -4.30
N ALA A 91 1.00 -5.28 -3.92
CA ALA A 91 1.06 -6.70 -3.64
C ALA A 91 1.31 -7.54 -4.92
N LEU A 92 0.80 -7.13 -6.08
CA LEU A 92 1.08 -7.76 -7.37
C LEU A 92 2.53 -7.50 -7.82
N GLU A 93 3.01 -6.27 -7.67
CA GLU A 93 4.39 -5.89 -7.99
C GLU A 93 5.40 -6.63 -7.11
N ALA A 94 5.14 -6.75 -5.81
CA ALA A 94 5.97 -7.53 -4.89
C ALA A 94 6.05 -9.03 -5.25
N LYS A 95 4.99 -9.57 -5.87
CA LYS A 95 4.95 -10.95 -6.37
C LYS A 95 5.44 -11.09 -7.82
N GLY A 96 5.81 -9.99 -8.48
CA GLY A 96 6.25 -9.98 -9.88
C GLY A 96 5.15 -10.35 -10.89
N MET A 97 3.87 -10.16 -10.53
CA MET A 97 2.74 -10.46 -11.41
C MET A 97 2.29 -9.22 -12.18
N PRO A 98 1.78 -9.37 -13.42
CA PRO A 98 1.33 -8.24 -14.21
C PRO A 98 0.07 -7.59 -13.62
N VAL A 99 0.10 -6.27 -13.46
CA VAL A 99 -1.03 -5.48 -12.94
C VAL A 99 -2.12 -5.35 -14.03
N PRO A 100 -3.40 -5.66 -13.71
CA PRO A 100 -4.53 -5.46 -14.62
C PRO A 100 -4.65 -4.00 -15.10
N GLN A 101 -5.08 -3.78 -16.34
CA GLN A 101 -5.15 -2.44 -16.95
C GLN A 101 -5.98 -1.44 -16.12
N HIS A 102 -7.09 -1.86 -15.52
CA HIS A 102 -7.98 -1.01 -14.72
C HIS A 102 -7.43 -0.66 -13.32
N LEU A 103 -6.34 -1.28 -12.88
CA LEU A 103 -5.64 -0.98 -11.61
C LEU A 103 -4.31 -0.28 -11.83
N ARG A 104 -3.88 -0.15 -13.09
CA ARG A 104 -2.71 0.65 -13.43
C ARG A 104 -3.03 2.11 -13.10
N PRO A 105 -2.08 2.86 -12.50
CA PRO A 105 -2.24 4.29 -12.40
C PRO A 105 -2.44 4.80 -13.81
N GLU A 106 -3.57 5.47 -14.04
CA GLU A 106 -3.82 6.15 -15.30
C GLU A 106 -2.64 7.10 -15.50
N SER A 107 -1.79 6.78 -16.47
CA SER A 107 -0.58 7.55 -16.67
C SER A 107 -1.07 8.93 -17.07
N LEU A 108 -0.73 9.94 -16.27
CA LEU A 108 -1.17 11.31 -16.51
C LEU A 108 -0.84 11.74 -17.95
N ARG A 109 0.22 11.17 -18.55
CA ARG A 109 0.60 11.42 -19.95
C ARG A 109 -0.35 10.84 -21.00
N ASP A 110 -1.12 9.82 -20.65
CA ASP A 110 -2.09 9.17 -21.53
C ASP A 110 -3.49 9.79 -21.39
N SER A 111 -3.80 10.41 -20.25
CA SER A 111 -5.04 11.16 -20.01
C SER A 111 -4.94 12.65 -20.39
N VAL A 112 -3.72 13.15 -20.64
CA VAL A 112 -3.48 14.53 -21.07
C VAL A 112 -3.75 14.66 -22.57
N ASP A 113 -4.62 15.60 -22.95
CA ASP A 113 -4.97 15.91 -24.35
C ASP A 113 -3.70 16.11 -25.20
N PRO A 114 -3.68 15.69 -26.49
CA PRO A 114 -2.54 15.88 -27.38
C PRO A 114 -1.96 17.31 -27.37
N SER A 115 -2.80 18.32 -27.17
CA SER A 115 -2.37 19.72 -27.05
C SER A 115 -1.53 19.94 -25.80
N MET A 116 -2.04 19.51 -24.64
CA MET A 116 -1.35 19.60 -23.36
C MET A 116 -0.07 18.75 -23.34
N ARG A 117 -0.04 17.64 -24.06
CA ARG A 117 1.17 16.82 -24.23
C ARG A 117 2.25 17.56 -25.02
N ALA A 118 1.87 18.25 -26.08
CA ALA A 118 2.79 19.07 -26.87
C ALA A 118 3.40 20.21 -26.02
N PHE A 119 2.60 20.86 -25.16
CA PHE A 119 3.12 21.88 -24.25
C PHE A 119 4.16 21.31 -23.28
N LEU A 120 3.86 20.19 -22.61
CA LEU A 120 4.80 19.54 -21.68
C LEU A 120 6.09 19.07 -22.36
N ASP A 121 6.04 18.71 -23.64
CA ASP A 121 7.22 18.35 -24.43
C ASP A 121 8.07 19.57 -24.79
N MET A 122 7.43 20.70 -25.11
CA MET A 122 8.13 21.97 -25.35
C MET A 122 8.78 22.51 -24.08
N GLU A 123 8.12 22.41 -22.92
CA GLU A 123 8.69 22.78 -21.61
C GLU A 123 9.97 22.00 -21.32
N ARG A 124 9.91 20.66 -21.41
CA ARG A 124 11.09 19.79 -21.28
C ARG A 124 12.20 20.15 -22.26
N GLN A 125 11.85 20.47 -23.51
CA GLN A 125 12.83 20.83 -24.53
C GLN A 125 13.50 22.19 -24.24
N MET A 126 12.77 23.15 -23.68
CA MET A 126 13.33 24.44 -23.29
C MET A 126 14.27 24.29 -22.09
N GLU A 127 13.85 23.56 -21.05
CA GLU A 127 14.69 23.29 -19.87
C GLU A 127 16.02 22.63 -20.26
N GLN A 128 15.97 21.66 -21.19
CA GLN A 128 17.17 21.01 -21.70
C GLN A 128 18.11 22.00 -22.39
N ARG A 129 17.57 22.87 -23.25
CA ARG A 129 18.37 23.89 -23.97
C ARG A 129 18.99 24.93 -23.04
N ILE A 130 18.27 25.32 -21.98
CA ILE A 130 18.79 26.24 -20.97
C ILE A 130 19.96 25.59 -20.24
N LYS A 131 19.81 24.33 -19.81
CA LYS A 131 20.88 23.58 -19.15
C LYS A 131 22.11 23.40 -20.05
N ASP A 132 21.91 23.06 -21.32
CA ASP A 132 23.01 22.89 -22.28
C ASP A 132 23.74 24.22 -22.58
N GLN A 133 23.04 25.36 -22.46
CA GLN A 133 23.64 26.70 -22.55
C GLN A 133 24.45 27.03 -21.29
N GLU A 134 23.92 26.74 -20.10
CA GLU A 134 24.62 26.92 -18.83
C GLU A 134 25.91 26.08 -18.76
N ASP A 135 25.86 24.80 -19.17
CA ASP A 135 27.03 23.90 -19.20
C ASP A 135 28.11 24.37 -20.21
N GLN A 136 27.72 25.07 -21.28
CA GLN A 136 28.65 25.66 -22.25
C GLN A 136 29.32 26.94 -21.76
N GLU A 137 28.67 27.69 -20.88
CA GLU A 137 29.22 28.93 -20.31
C GLU A 137 30.23 28.68 -19.18
N ASP A 138 30.18 27.50 -18.54
CA ASP A 138 31.10 27.08 -17.45
C ASP A 138 32.32 26.27 -17.94
N SER A 139 32.52 26.14 -19.26
CA SER A 139 33.68 25.46 -19.89
C SER A 139 34.66 26.44 -20.56
#